data_AF-A0AAV4CLC0-F1
#
_entry.id   AF-A0AAV4CLC0-F1
#
_cell.length_a   1.000
_cell.length_b   1.000
_cell.length_c   1.000
_cell.angle_alpha   90.00
_cell.angle_beta   90.00
_cell.angle_gamma   90.00
#
_symmetry.space_group_name_H-M   'P 1'
#
loop_
_entity.id
_entity.type
_entity.pdbx_description
1 polymer ?
#
loop_
_entity_poly.entity_id
_entity_poly.type
_entity_poly.pdbx_seq_one_letter_code
_entity_poly.pdbx_strand_id
1 'polypeptide(L)'
;MSGGSSSSSSSSSSGDTNARNITLVFDECHTRVQTVSELLLISCVPRPVFTTPSDLALIHDNFDGFRDRVIGQLNKMLLLSREVATQSHSKSIHWRQVSHRVKELTTVTVSLLELSAHISYLMAVKDGEGEGGVLANPGPVDSIHRLTQADLDIRFSCQRLKRSRINDLQPHLLVRKF
;
A
#
# COMPACT_ATOMS: atom_id res chain seq x y z
N MET A 1 -21.51 54.64 28.45
CA MET A 1 -22.64 54.00 27.75
C MET A 1 -22.16 53.79 26.32
N SER A 2 -21.58 52.62 26.02
CA SER A 2 -22.23 51.51 25.27
C SER A 2 -22.31 51.83 23.77
N GLY A 3 -21.81 51.07 22.80
CA GLY A 3 -21.11 49.78 22.68
C GLY A 3 -20.24 49.83 21.39
N GLY A 4 -19.28 48.93 21.12
CA GLY A 4 -19.43 47.48 20.96
C GLY A 4 -19.96 47.16 19.54
N SER A 5 -19.10 46.85 18.56
CA SER A 5 -18.90 45.51 17.93
C SER A 5 -18.78 45.77 16.40
N SER A 6 -18.07 45.04 15.55
CA SER A 6 -17.56 43.67 15.59
C SER A 6 -16.49 43.50 14.49
N SER A 7 -15.38 42.88 14.86
CA SER A 7 -14.44 42.22 13.96
C SER A 7 -15.06 40.91 13.46
N SER A 8 -15.20 40.74 12.15
CA SER A 8 -15.57 39.46 11.53
C SER A 8 -14.31 38.70 11.15
N SER A 9 -13.94 37.73 11.97
CA SER A 9 -12.89 36.74 11.74
C SER A 9 -13.30 35.75 10.65
N SER A 10 -12.53 35.71 9.57
CA SER A 10 -12.59 34.67 8.54
C SER A 10 -11.65 33.51 8.90
N SER A 11 -12.17 32.41 9.44
CA SER A 11 -11.41 31.17 9.60
C SER A 11 -12.32 29.94 9.68
N SER A 12 -12.80 29.46 8.53
CA SER A 12 -13.61 28.24 8.44
C SER A 12 -13.51 27.53 7.07
N SER A 13 -12.30 27.34 6.53
CA SER A 13 -12.10 26.61 5.26
C SER A 13 -11.08 25.45 5.31
N SER A 14 -10.37 25.27 6.44
CA SER A 14 -9.30 24.27 6.55
C SER A 14 -9.81 22.84 6.81
N GLY A 15 -11.03 22.66 7.33
CA GLY A 15 -11.59 21.34 7.66
C GLY A 15 -11.96 20.51 6.43
N ASP A 16 -12.71 21.10 5.49
CA ASP A 16 -13.24 20.41 4.31
C ASP A 16 -12.16 19.99 3.31
N THR A 17 -11.11 20.81 3.19
CA THR A 17 -9.98 20.53 2.29
C THR A 17 -9.18 19.32 2.78
N ASN A 18 -9.03 19.16 4.11
CA ASN A 18 -8.34 18.02 4.71
C ASN A 18 -9.18 16.74 4.66
N ALA A 19 -10.50 16.85 4.86
CA ALA A 19 -11.45 15.73 4.75
C ALA A 19 -11.54 15.17 3.31
N ARG A 20 -11.55 16.04 2.27
CA ARG A 20 -11.53 15.57 0.88
C ARG A 20 -10.21 14.91 0.49
N ASN A 21 -9.09 15.40 1.04
CA ASN A 21 -7.78 14.82 0.77
C ASN A 21 -7.66 13.39 1.33
N ILE A 22 -8.16 13.16 2.56
CA ILE A 22 -8.13 11.82 3.16
C ILE A 22 -9.00 10.82 2.39
N THR A 23 -10.18 11.21 1.89
CA THR A 23 -11.02 10.31 1.06
C THR A 23 -10.29 9.86 -0.20
N LEU A 24 -9.57 10.77 -0.87
CA LEU A 24 -8.75 10.40 -2.04
C LEU A 24 -7.62 9.45 -1.69
N VAL A 25 -7.02 9.60 -0.50
CA VAL A 25 -5.99 8.66 -0.02
C VAL A 25 -6.60 7.29 0.24
N PHE A 26 -7.77 7.21 0.87
CA PHE A 26 -8.45 5.94 1.08
C PHE A 26 -8.84 5.27 -0.23
N ASP A 27 -9.34 6.03 -1.21
CA ASP A 27 -9.66 5.53 -2.54
C ASP A 27 -8.41 4.96 -3.25
N GLU A 28 -7.31 5.72 -3.26
CA GLU A 28 -6.02 5.26 -3.79
C GLU A 28 -5.55 3.96 -3.11
N CYS A 29 -5.60 3.94 -1.78
CA CYS A 29 -5.20 2.80 -0.97
C CYS A 29 -6.08 1.58 -1.22
N HIS A 30 -7.40 1.78 -1.30
CA HIS A 30 -8.37 0.73 -1.60
C HIS A 30 -8.14 0.14 -2.99
N THR A 31 -8.07 0.99 -4.03
CA THR A 31 -7.80 0.54 -5.41
C THR A 31 -6.49 -0.23 -5.48
N ARG A 32 -5.42 0.23 -4.80
CA ARG A 32 -4.14 -0.49 -4.78
C ARG A 32 -4.26 -1.88 -4.18
N VAL A 33 -4.89 -2.01 -3.00
CA VAL A 33 -5.09 -3.32 -2.36
C VAL A 33 -5.97 -4.23 -3.24
N GLN A 34 -7.07 -3.69 -3.77
CA GLN A 34 -7.98 -4.43 -4.63
C GLN A 34 -7.26 -4.98 -5.87
N THR A 35 -6.59 -4.12 -6.64
CA THR A 35 -5.89 -4.55 -7.87
C THR A 35 -4.81 -5.59 -7.59
N VAL A 36 -4.01 -5.43 -6.52
CA VAL A 36 -2.99 -6.42 -6.15
C VAL A 36 -3.64 -7.75 -5.76
N SER A 37 -4.74 -7.72 -4.99
CA SER A 37 -5.47 -8.93 -4.60
C SER A 37 -6.07 -9.66 -5.81
N GLU A 38 -6.61 -8.92 -6.78
CA GLU A 38 -7.16 -9.48 -8.01
C GLU A 38 -6.07 -10.15 -8.86
N LEU A 39 -4.91 -9.48 -8.99
CA LEU A 39 -3.78 -10.01 -9.75
C LEU A 39 -3.14 -11.24 -9.10
N LEU A 40 -2.98 -11.24 -7.78
CA LEU A 40 -2.21 -12.28 -7.09
C LEU A 40 -3.06 -13.47 -6.64
N LEU A 41 -4.30 -13.23 -6.22
CA LEU A 41 -5.14 -14.27 -5.61
C LEU A 41 -6.27 -14.73 -6.54
N ILE A 42 -6.82 -13.83 -7.37
CA ILE A 42 -8.00 -14.12 -8.20
C ILE A 42 -7.61 -14.55 -9.62
N SER A 43 -6.45 -14.13 -10.14
CA SER A 43 -6.04 -14.43 -11.52
C SER A 43 -5.75 -15.92 -11.80
N CYS A 44 -5.73 -16.79 -10.78
CA CYS A 44 -5.55 -18.25 -10.86
C CYS A 44 -4.32 -18.75 -11.65
N VAL A 45 -3.40 -17.88 -12.07
CA VAL A 45 -2.15 -18.28 -12.72
C VAL A 45 -1.04 -18.27 -11.67
N PRO A 46 -0.62 -19.42 -11.13
CA PRO A 46 0.40 -19.47 -10.09
C PRO A 46 1.74 -19.02 -10.69
N ARG A 47 2.24 -17.87 -10.24
CA ARG A 47 3.55 -17.33 -10.61
C ARG A 47 4.28 -16.87 -9.35
N PRO A 48 5.60 -17.05 -9.27
CA PRO A 48 6.36 -16.55 -8.14
C PRO A 48 6.33 -15.01 -8.13
N VAL A 49 5.95 -14.43 -6.98
CA VAL A 49 6.02 -12.97 -6.77
C VAL A 49 7.45 -12.50 -6.59
N PHE A 50 8.26 -13.28 -5.87
CA PHE A 50 9.70 -13.04 -5.70
C PHE A 50 10.48 -14.00 -6.59
N THR A 51 11.38 -13.46 -7.40
CA THR A 51 12.10 -14.19 -8.45
C THR A 51 13.58 -14.40 -8.13
N THR A 52 14.06 -13.97 -6.95
CA THR A 52 15.45 -14.19 -6.58
C THR A 52 15.70 -15.69 -6.33
N PRO A 53 16.89 -16.23 -6.63
CA PRO A 53 17.17 -17.65 -6.42
C PRO A 53 17.01 -18.08 -4.96
N SER A 54 17.30 -17.21 -4.00
CA SER A 54 17.11 -17.46 -2.58
C SER A 54 15.64 -17.57 -2.19
N ASP A 55 14.77 -16.73 -2.76
CA ASP A 55 13.34 -16.76 -2.46
C ASP A 55 12.68 -18.03 -3.04
N LEU A 56 13.19 -18.57 -4.16
CA LEU A 56 12.65 -19.76 -4.83
C LEU A 56 13.11 -21.09 -4.23
N ALA A 57 14.03 -21.07 -3.25
CA ALA A 57 14.59 -22.29 -2.69
C ALA A 57 13.54 -23.09 -1.89
N LEU A 58 13.30 -24.35 -2.26
CA LEU A 58 12.31 -25.23 -1.60
C LEU A 58 12.87 -25.92 -0.33
N ILE A 59 13.64 -25.18 0.47
CA ILE A 59 14.27 -25.68 1.70
C ILE A 59 13.54 -25.16 2.95
N HIS A 60 13.59 -25.91 4.04
CA HIS A 60 12.91 -25.57 5.30
C HIS A 60 13.26 -24.16 5.80
N ASP A 61 14.55 -23.81 5.79
CA ASP A 61 15.05 -22.50 6.26
C ASP A 61 14.43 -21.32 5.49
N ASN A 62 14.10 -21.50 4.21
CA ASN A 62 13.45 -20.47 3.41
C ASN A 62 11.99 -20.28 3.86
N PHE A 63 11.26 -21.37 4.14
CA PHE A 63 9.91 -21.30 4.70
C PHE A 63 9.89 -20.66 6.09
N ASP A 64 10.89 -20.93 6.94
CA ASP A 64 11.05 -20.24 8.23
C ASP A 64 11.28 -18.74 8.02
N GLY A 65 12.14 -18.36 7.07
CA GLY A 65 12.37 -16.96 6.72
C GLY A 65 11.08 -16.25 6.25
N PHE A 66 10.26 -16.92 5.43
CA PHE A 66 8.96 -16.41 5.02
C PHE A 66 7.97 -16.29 6.18
N ARG A 67 7.92 -17.28 7.08
CA ARG A 67 7.10 -17.23 8.31
C ARG A 67 7.47 -16.02 9.16
N ASP A 68 8.76 -15.80 9.39
CA ASP A 68 9.24 -14.68 10.21
C ASP A 68 8.93 -13.33 9.56
N ARG A 69 9.03 -13.23 8.23
CA ARG A 69 8.59 -12.05 7.46
C ARG A 69 7.09 -11.81 7.62
N VAL A 70 6.25 -12.84 7.53
CA VAL A 70 4.80 -12.75 7.74
C VAL A 70 4.47 -12.26 9.14
N ILE A 71 5.11 -12.83 10.17
CA ILE A 71 4.95 -12.39 11.57
C ILE A 71 5.33 -10.91 11.72
N GLY A 72 6.45 -10.50 11.14
CA GLY A 72 6.89 -9.10 11.12
C GLY A 72 5.86 -8.15 10.50
N GLN A 73 5.27 -8.53 9.36
CA GLN A 73 4.23 -7.73 8.71
C GLN A 73 2.93 -7.68 9.54
N LEU A 74 2.49 -8.79 10.13
CA LEU A 74 1.30 -8.83 10.97
C LEU A 74 1.46 -7.95 12.23
N ASN A 75 2.62 -7.98 12.87
CA ASN A 75 2.93 -7.12 14.01
C ASN A 75 2.88 -5.63 13.62
N LYS A 76 3.46 -5.28 12.47
CA LYS A 76 3.42 -3.92 11.94
C LYS A 76 1.98 -3.48 11.58
N MET A 77 1.20 -4.38 10.99
CA MET A 77 -0.21 -4.13 10.66
C MET A 77 -1.04 -3.86 11.93
N LEU A 78 -0.83 -4.65 12.98
CA LEU A 78 -1.51 -4.47 14.27
C LEU A 78 -1.18 -3.09 14.88
N LEU A 79 0.09 -2.70 14.88
CA LEU A 79 0.52 -1.39 15.38
C LEU A 79 -0.13 -0.25 14.59
N LEU A 80 -0.02 -0.28 13.26
CA LEU A 80 -0.57 0.76 12.39
C LEU A 80 -2.09 0.87 12.51
N SER A 81 -2.79 -0.27 12.61
CA SER A 81 -4.25 -0.30 12.79
C SER A 81 -4.66 0.36 14.11
N ARG A 82 -3.91 0.10 15.20
CA ARG A 82 -4.13 0.77 16.50
C ARG A 82 -3.85 2.27 16.42
N GLU A 83 -2.80 2.68 15.73
CA GLU A 83 -2.48 4.10 15.54
C GLU A 83 -3.57 4.84 14.73
N VAL A 84 -4.12 4.21 13.69
CA VAL A 84 -5.24 4.80 12.92
C VAL A 84 -6.49 4.90 13.79
N ALA A 85 -6.86 3.84 14.52
CA ALA A 85 -8.03 3.82 15.38
C ALA A 85 -7.95 4.85 16.53
N THR A 86 -6.79 4.96 17.18
CA THR A 86 -6.59 5.94 18.26
C THR A 86 -6.69 7.39 17.76
N GLN A 87 -6.20 7.67 16.55
CA GLN A 87 -6.36 8.99 15.91
C GLN A 87 -7.81 9.28 15.52
N SER A 88 -8.58 8.29 15.07
CA SER A 88 -10.00 8.48 14.74
C SER A 88 -10.88 8.71 15.98
N HIS A 89 -10.50 8.16 17.13
CA HIS A 89 -11.21 8.36 18.41
C HIS A 89 -10.73 9.58 19.22
N SER A 90 -9.70 10.29 18.75
CA SER A 90 -9.16 11.46 19.42
C SER A 90 -10.08 12.68 19.28
N LYS A 91 -10.10 13.57 20.28
CA LYS A 91 -10.90 14.81 20.27
C LYS A 91 -10.54 15.78 19.12
N SER A 92 -9.32 15.65 18.58
CA SER A 92 -8.84 16.40 17.41
C SER A 92 -8.12 15.43 16.46
N ILE A 93 -8.64 15.31 15.24
CA ILE A 93 -8.11 14.38 14.23
C ILE A 93 -7.03 15.07 13.40
N HIS A 94 -5.81 14.52 13.43
CA HIS A 94 -4.71 14.98 12.59
C HIS A 94 -4.75 14.26 11.24
N TRP A 95 -5.57 14.74 10.31
CA TRP A 95 -5.80 14.10 9.01
C TRP A 95 -4.53 13.75 8.23
N ARG A 96 -3.50 14.59 8.28
CA ARG A 96 -2.20 14.31 7.64
C ARG A 96 -1.52 13.06 8.21
N GLN A 97 -1.55 12.90 9.52
CA GLN A 97 -0.97 11.75 10.19
C GLN A 97 -1.77 10.47 9.89
N VAL A 98 -3.11 10.58 9.91
CA VAL A 98 -4.00 9.48 9.51
C VAL A 98 -3.72 9.06 8.07
N SER A 99 -3.64 9.99 7.12
CA SER A 99 -3.29 9.69 5.72
C SER A 99 -1.96 8.97 5.59
N HIS A 100 -0.95 9.37 6.38
CA HIS A 100 0.36 8.73 6.36
C HIS A 100 0.27 7.28 6.87
N ARG A 101 -0.40 7.06 8.00
CA ARG A 101 -0.56 5.73 8.59
C ARG A 101 -1.40 4.80 7.73
N VAL A 102 -2.43 5.31 7.07
CA VAL A 102 -3.23 4.53 6.12
C VAL A 102 -2.38 4.10 4.93
N LYS A 103 -1.53 4.97 4.39
CA LYS A 103 -0.60 4.60 3.32
C LYS A 103 0.40 3.53 3.75
N GLU A 104 0.99 3.68 4.94
CA GLU A 104 1.88 2.64 5.49
C GLU A 104 1.15 1.32 5.72
N LEU A 105 -0.09 1.37 6.21
CA LEU A 105 -0.93 0.18 6.42
C LEU A 105 -1.20 -0.51 5.09
N THR A 106 -1.53 0.23 4.04
CA THR A 106 -1.69 -0.30 2.69
C THR A 106 -0.42 -0.98 2.16
N THR A 107 0.75 -0.37 2.36
CA THR A 107 2.03 -1.00 1.96
C THR A 107 2.25 -2.33 2.70
N VAL A 108 1.94 -2.39 4.00
CA VAL A 108 2.05 -3.62 4.79
C VAL A 108 1.05 -4.67 4.31
N THR A 109 -0.19 -4.29 4.02
CA THR A 109 -1.21 -5.19 3.48
C THR A 109 -0.79 -5.77 2.13
N VAL A 110 -0.30 -4.94 1.20
CA VAL A 110 0.22 -5.40 -0.09
C VAL A 110 1.38 -6.37 0.10
N SER A 111 2.33 -6.06 0.98
CA SER A 111 3.46 -6.95 1.27
C SER A 111 3.01 -8.30 1.83
N LEU A 112 1.98 -8.32 2.68
CA LEU A 112 1.41 -9.55 3.21
C LEU A 112 0.72 -10.39 2.11
N LEU A 113 0.02 -9.74 1.17
CA LEU A 113 -0.57 -10.42 0.01
C LEU A 113 0.51 -11.03 -0.89
N GLU A 114 1.57 -10.29 -1.18
CA GLU A 114 2.73 -10.76 -1.96
C GLU A 114 3.39 -11.98 -1.30
N LEU A 115 3.65 -11.90 0.01
CA LEU A 115 4.21 -13.01 0.80
C LEU A 115 3.30 -14.22 0.74
N SER A 116 1.99 -14.03 0.96
CA SER A 116 1.02 -15.13 0.98
C SER A 116 0.95 -15.82 -0.38
N ALA A 117 0.82 -15.05 -1.47
CA ALA A 117 0.79 -15.59 -2.82
C ALA A 117 2.07 -16.34 -3.18
N HIS A 118 3.23 -15.82 -2.77
CA HIS A 118 4.50 -16.49 -3.00
C HIS A 118 4.65 -17.80 -2.20
N ILE A 119 4.30 -17.79 -0.91
CA ILE A 119 4.32 -19.00 -0.08
C ILE A 119 3.37 -20.05 -0.66
N SER A 120 2.15 -19.66 -1.05
CA SER A 120 1.21 -20.56 -1.72
C SER A 120 1.78 -21.16 -3.01
N TYR A 121 2.49 -20.36 -3.81
CA TYR A 121 3.21 -20.86 -4.98
C TYR A 121 4.28 -21.90 -4.60
N LEU A 122 5.14 -21.61 -3.62
CA LEU A 122 6.19 -22.54 -3.19
C LEU A 122 5.61 -23.85 -2.62
N MET A 123 4.53 -23.77 -1.86
CA MET A 123 3.81 -24.94 -1.35
C MET A 123 3.22 -25.76 -2.50
N ALA A 124 2.57 -25.13 -3.47
CA ALA A 124 2.01 -25.82 -4.63
C ALA A 124 3.10 -26.53 -5.47
N VAL A 125 4.28 -25.92 -5.61
CA VAL A 125 5.42 -26.55 -6.28
C VAL A 125 5.98 -27.71 -5.45
N LYS A 126 6.10 -27.55 -4.13
CA LYS A 126 6.64 -28.57 -3.22
C LYS A 126 5.72 -29.79 -3.11
N ASP A 127 4.42 -29.58 -2.98
CA ASP A 127 3.40 -30.60 -2.72
C ASP A 127 2.71 -31.09 -4.01
N GLY A 128 3.20 -30.69 -5.19
CA GLY A 128 2.69 -31.14 -6.49
C GLY A 128 2.91 -32.64 -6.68
N GLU A 129 2.00 -33.46 -6.16
CA GLU A 129 2.04 -34.93 -6.23
C GLU A 129 1.97 -35.42 -7.70
N GLY A 130 2.92 -36.28 -8.08
CA GLY A 130 2.83 -37.10 -9.30
C GLY A 130 3.73 -36.70 -10.48
N GLU A 131 3.92 -35.40 -10.74
CA GLU A 131 4.73 -34.93 -11.90
C GLU A 131 6.01 -34.17 -11.51
N GLY A 132 6.25 -33.94 -10.22
CA GLY A 132 7.37 -33.12 -9.74
C GLY A 132 7.12 -31.66 -10.10
N GLY A 133 6.60 -30.88 -9.16
CA GLY A 133 6.31 -29.47 -9.38
C GLY A 133 7.52 -28.73 -9.97
N VAL A 134 7.39 -28.28 -11.21
CA VAL A 134 8.43 -27.53 -11.91
C VAL A 134 8.23 -26.05 -11.61
N LEU A 135 9.30 -25.37 -11.23
CA LEU A 135 9.27 -23.92 -11.08
C LEU A 135 8.85 -23.25 -12.40
N ALA A 136 7.98 -22.26 -12.31
CA ALA A 136 7.55 -21.49 -13.46
C ALA A 136 8.74 -20.80 -14.13
N ASN A 137 8.85 -20.95 -15.45
CA ASN A 137 9.88 -20.27 -16.22
C ASN A 137 9.72 -18.74 -16.14
N PRO A 138 10.81 -17.99 -15.89
CA PRO A 138 10.78 -16.54 -15.85
C PRO A 138 10.46 -15.98 -17.24
N GLY A 139 9.58 -14.99 -17.29
CA GLY A 139 9.26 -14.24 -18.51
C GLY A 139 10.24 -13.08 -18.74
N PRO A 140 10.11 -12.36 -19.87
CA PRO A 140 10.95 -11.21 -20.20
C PRO A 140 10.72 -9.99 -19.31
N VAL A 141 9.64 -9.98 -18.50
CA VAL A 141 9.29 -8.90 -17.58
C VAL A 141 9.20 -9.49 -16.17
N ASP A 142 9.80 -8.80 -15.20
CA ASP A 142 9.67 -9.09 -13.77
C ASP A 142 8.18 -8.99 -13.36
N SER A 143 7.53 -10.14 -13.14
CA SER A 143 6.16 -10.36 -12.65
C SER A 143 5.10 -9.29 -13.05
N ILE A 144 4.06 -9.68 -13.79
CA ILE A 144 2.95 -8.79 -14.22
C ILE A 144 2.39 -7.89 -13.10
N HIS A 145 2.38 -8.40 -11.87
CA HIS A 145 2.03 -7.65 -10.67
C HIS A 145 2.87 -6.38 -10.46
N ARG A 146 4.21 -6.44 -10.57
CA ARG A 146 5.11 -5.28 -10.39
C ARG A 146 4.90 -4.23 -11.46
N LEU A 147 4.70 -4.65 -12.71
CA LEU A 147 4.36 -3.73 -13.80
C LEU A 147 3.03 -3.02 -13.53
N THR A 148 2.04 -3.74 -13.03
CA THR A 148 0.74 -3.14 -12.69
C THR A 148 0.84 -2.19 -11.50
N GLN A 149 1.66 -2.52 -10.50
CA GLN A 149 1.94 -1.60 -9.39
C GLN A 149 2.61 -0.31 -9.89
N ALA A 150 3.57 -0.42 -10.82
CA ALA A 150 4.19 0.75 -11.44
C ALA A 150 3.18 1.59 -12.25
N ASP A 151 2.27 0.95 -13.00
CA ASP A 151 1.19 1.65 -13.72
C ASP A 151 0.28 2.41 -12.73
N LEU A 152 -0.13 1.78 -11.62
CA LEU A 152 -0.91 2.43 -10.57
C LEU A 152 -0.17 3.63 -9.97
N ASP A 153 1.12 3.46 -9.63
CA ASP A 153 1.95 4.53 -9.06
C ASP A 153 2.05 5.74 -10.01
N ILE A 154 2.22 5.48 -11.30
CA ILE A 154 2.24 6.52 -12.35
C ILE A 154 0.88 7.19 -12.43
N ARG A 155 -0.21 6.43 -12.52
CA ARG A 155 -1.58 6.97 -12.62
C ARG A 155 -1.93 7.85 -11.44
N PHE A 156 -1.69 7.39 -10.21
CA PHE A 156 -1.96 8.16 -9.00
C PHE A 156 -1.07 9.41 -8.92
N SER A 157 0.19 9.31 -9.32
CA SER A 157 1.09 10.47 -9.38
C SER A 157 0.59 11.52 -10.38
N CYS A 158 0.21 11.09 -11.59
CA CYS A 158 -0.36 11.97 -12.61
C CYS A 158 -1.69 12.58 -12.15
N GLN A 159 -2.55 11.81 -11.49
CA GLN A 159 -3.84 12.28 -10.99
C GLN A 159 -3.67 13.31 -9.87
N ARG A 160 -2.70 13.09 -8.98
CA ARG A 160 -2.32 14.07 -7.94
C ARG A 160 -1.83 15.37 -8.58
N LEU A 161 -0.89 15.30 -9.53
CA LEU A 161 -0.38 16.48 -10.26
C LEU A 161 -1.50 17.25 -10.95
N LYS A 162 -2.43 16.55 -11.62
CA LYS A 162 -3.60 17.17 -12.28
C LYS A 162 -4.55 17.89 -11.31
N ARG A 163 -4.64 17.44 -10.06
CA ARG A 163 -5.55 18.01 -9.03
C ARG A 163 -4.87 19.05 -8.14
N SER A 164 -3.54 19.08 -8.10
CA SER A 164 -2.78 20.05 -7.31
C SER A 164 -2.95 21.47 -7.83
N ARG A 165 -3.12 22.44 -6.93
CA ARG A 165 -3.08 23.86 -7.29
C ARG A 165 -1.64 24.31 -7.49
N ILE A 166 -1.42 25.35 -8.28
CA ILE A 166 -0.08 25.90 -8.55
C ILE A 166 0.70 26.23 -7.26
N ASN A 167 0.00 26.72 -6.23
CA ASN A 167 0.60 27.08 -4.94
C ASN A 167 1.01 25.86 -4.09
N ASP A 168 0.41 24.70 -4.35
CA ASP A 168 0.71 23.44 -3.66
C ASP A 168 1.83 22.66 -4.37
N LEU A 169 2.19 23.03 -5.60
CA LEU A 169 3.25 22.42 -6.40
C LEU A 169 4.61 23.03 -6.03
N GLN A 170 5.11 22.70 -4.84
CA GLN A 170 6.45 23.10 -4.45
C GLN A 170 7.51 22.38 -5.30
N PRO A 171 8.65 23.00 -5.64
CA PRO A 171 9.65 22.42 -6.54
C PRO A 171 10.15 21.03 -6.11
N HIS A 172 10.23 20.78 -4.81
CA HIS A 172 10.63 19.48 -4.25
C HIS A 172 9.57 18.36 -4.40
N LEU A 173 8.33 18.72 -4.74
CA LEU A 173 7.25 17.78 -5.06
C LEU A 173 7.23 17.41 -6.54
N LEU A 174 7.81 18.26 -7.40
CA LEU A 174 7.95 18.04 -8.84
C LEU A 174 9.20 17.24 -9.20
N VAL A 175 10.27 17.41 -8.42
CA VAL A 175 11.53 16.70 -8.59
C VAL A 175 11.93 16.10 -7.25
N ARG A 176 11.65 14.81 -7.06
CA ARG A 176 12.23 14.05 -5.95
C ARG A 176 13.70 13.84 -6.29
N LYS A 177 14.61 14.53 -5.58
CA LYS A 177 16.06 14.35 -5.80
C LYS A 177 16.40 12.86 -5.66
N PHE A 178 17.06 12.34 -6.69
CA PHE A 178 17.68 11.02 -6.73
C PHE A 178 18.85 10.96 -5.75
#